data_AF-A0A7K0A618-F1
#
_entry.id   AF-A0A7K0A618-F1
#
_cell.length_a   1.000
_cell.length_b   1.000
_cell.length_c   1.000
_cell.angle_alpha   90.00
_cell.angle_beta   90.00
_cell.angle_gamma   90.00
#
_symmetry.space_group_name_H-M   'P 1'
#
loop_
_entity.id
_entity.type
_entity.pdbx_description
1 polymer ?
#
loop_
_entity_poly.entity_id
_entity_poly.type
_entity_poly.pdbx_seq_one_letter_code
_entity_poly.pdbx_strand_id
1 'polypeptide(L)'
;MEERLAAAGFERVAGVDEVGRGALAGPLIAAAVILPVEARLEGLRDSKLCTARQRERLARQIHEIALAVSIVRVQHWRIDREGLQRCNLQALRKAVKGLGTEPDYLLIDGFRMKRLPCPGLGVKKADAVSRNVAAASIVAKVHRDRIMSRYHRRFPDYGFSSNKGYGTRHHWKALERLGPSPLHRRSFFGVLGFRDENGVLRPHGARQSLQEEGLLEDLEEAPAEDLQDLVEERG
;
A
#
# COMPACT_ATOMS: atom_id res chain seq x y z
N MET A 1 15.27 -3.96 22.12
CA MET A 1 14.46 -2.93 22.83
C MET A 1 13.64 -3.58 23.93
N GLU A 2 12.98 -4.68 23.61
CA GLU A 2 12.13 -5.48 24.48
C GLU A 2 12.84 -5.99 25.73
N GLU A 3 14.10 -6.41 25.64
CA GLU A 3 14.89 -6.84 26.81
C GLU A 3 15.07 -5.71 27.83
N ARG A 4 15.27 -4.46 27.37
CA ARG A 4 15.36 -3.29 28.25
C ARG A 4 14.01 -2.95 28.88
N LEU A 5 12.92 -3.14 28.14
CA LEU A 5 11.56 -2.95 28.65
C LEU A 5 11.21 -4.02 29.69
N ALA A 6 11.59 -5.29 29.45
CA ALA A 6 11.44 -6.37 30.40
C ALA A 6 12.24 -6.13 31.69
N ALA A 7 13.49 -5.70 31.57
CA ALA A 7 14.30 -5.30 32.74
C ALA A 7 13.70 -4.11 33.53
N ALA A 8 12.87 -3.30 32.88
CA ALA A 8 12.12 -2.21 33.51
C ALA A 8 10.72 -2.63 34.03
N GLY A 9 10.40 -3.94 33.99
CA GLY A 9 9.15 -4.50 34.52
C GLY A 9 8.00 -4.59 33.51
N PHE A 10 8.22 -4.32 32.23
CA PHE A 10 7.20 -4.49 31.19
C PHE A 10 7.27 -5.89 30.57
N GLU A 11 6.32 -6.76 30.92
CA GLU A 11 6.30 -8.15 30.45
C GLU A 11 5.56 -8.29 29.11
N ARG A 12 4.40 -7.62 28.96
CA ARG A 12 3.56 -7.73 27.77
C ARG A 12 3.76 -6.52 26.85
N VAL A 13 4.89 -6.51 26.16
CA VAL A 13 5.18 -5.47 25.15
C VAL A 13 4.51 -5.85 23.83
N ALA A 14 3.57 -5.04 23.34
CA ALA A 14 3.00 -5.22 22.02
C ALA A 14 3.68 -4.33 20.97
N GLY A 15 3.91 -4.90 19.79
CA GLY A 15 4.34 -4.18 18.59
C GLY A 15 3.16 -3.99 17.65
N VAL A 16 3.08 -2.82 17.02
CA VAL A 16 1.95 -2.45 16.15
C VAL A 16 2.49 -1.83 14.87
N ASP A 17 1.98 -2.28 13.73
CA ASP A 17 2.35 -1.77 12.40
C ASP A 17 1.17 -1.80 11.41
N GLU A 18 1.28 -1.05 10.32
CA GLU A 18 0.35 -1.07 9.20
C GLU A 18 1.01 -1.37 7.84
N VAL A 19 0.22 -1.95 6.93
CA VAL A 19 0.63 -2.18 5.55
C VAL A 19 -0.47 -1.73 4.59
N GLY A 20 -0.05 -1.08 3.50
CA GLY A 20 -0.96 -0.64 2.43
C GLY A 20 -1.38 0.81 2.52
N ARG A 21 -0.74 1.65 3.35
CA ARG A 21 -1.05 3.08 3.49
C ARG A 21 -1.00 3.81 2.13
N GLY A 22 0.07 3.61 1.36
CA GLY A 22 0.27 4.24 0.04
C GLY A 22 -0.26 3.47 -1.17
N ALA A 23 -1.02 2.40 -1.00
CA ALA A 23 -1.58 1.67 -2.13
C ALA A 23 -2.78 2.41 -2.75
N LEU A 24 -2.86 2.44 -4.08
CA LEU A 24 -3.99 3.00 -4.83
C LEU A 24 -5.24 2.10 -4.74
N ALA A 25 -5.05 0.80 -4.52
CA ALA A 25 -6.13 -0.17 -4.47
C ALA A 25 -6.04 -1.12 -3.26
N GLY A 26 -7.20 -1.60 -2.84
CA GLY A 26 -7.35 -2.59 -1.78
C GLY A 26 -7.23 -2.01 -0.36
N PRO A 27 -7.35 -2.88 0.66
CA PRO A 27 -7.45 -2.46 2.04
C PRO A 27 -6.12 -1.96 2.62
N LEU A 28 -6.25 -1.23 3.71
CA LEU A 28 -5.21 -1.02 4.70
C LEU A 28 -5.32 -2.14 5.76
N ILE A 29 -4.21 -2.76 6.12
CA ILE A 29 -4.14 -3.77 7.18
C ILE A 29 -3.30 -3.21 8.32
N ALA A 30 -3.80 -3.24 9.54
CA ALA A 30 -3.02 -3.01 10.75
C ALA A 30 -2.92 -4.33 11.53
N ALA A 31 -1.79 -4.57 12.18
CA ALA A 31 -1.63 -5.72 13.06
C ALA A 31 -0.99 -5.30 14.38
N ALA A 32 -1.28 -6.06 15.42
CA ALA A 32 -0.61 -5.99 16.71
C ALA A 32 -0.17 -7.39 17.13
N VAL A 33 1.03 -7.50 17.70
CA VAL A 33 1.63 -8.78 18.13
C VAL A 33 2.31 -8.61 19.49
N ILE A 34 2.10 -9.58 20.38
CA ILE A 34 2.88 -9.77 21.60
C ILE A 34 3.61 -11.10 21.48
N LEU A 35 4.94 -11.07 21.42
CA LEU A 35 5.79 -12.26 21.51
C LEU A 35 6.24 -12.48 22.96
N PRO A 36 6.52 -13.73 23.36
CA PRO A 36 7.25 -14.04 24.60
C PRO A 36 8.58 -13.28 24.69
N VAL A 37 9.03 -12.97 25.91
CA VAL A 37 10.24 -12.16 26.14
C VAL A 37 11.52 -12.88 25.66
N GLU A 38 11.48 -14.19 25.64
CA GLU A 38 12.55 -15.09 25.22
C GLU A 38 12.45 -15.49 23.74
N ALA A 39 11.37 -15.10 23.05
CA ALA A 39 11.14 -15.50 21.66
C ALA A 39 12.29 -15.03 20.74
N ARG A 40 12.91 -15.99 20.06
CA ARG A 40 13.93 -15.79 19.03
C ARG A 40 13.40 -16.36 17.71
N LEU A 41 13.14 -15.46 16.76
CA LEU A 41 12.77 -15.82 15.39
C LEU A 41 13.88 -15.35 14.46
N GLU A 42 14.60 -16.30 13.87
CA GLU A 42 15.70 -16.01 12.95
C GLU A 42 15.18 -15.29 11.70
N GLY A 43 15.88 -14.23 11.27
CA GLY A 43 15.50 -13.43 10.10
C GLY A 43 14.31 -12.49 10.29
N LEU A 44 13.75 -12.38 11.51
CA LEU A 44 12.59 -11.52 11.78
C LEU A 44 12.86 -10.03 11.51
N ARG A 45 14.05 -9.53 11.85
CA ARG A 45 14.42 -8.11 11.72
C ARG A 45 14.79 -7.68 10.29
N ASP A 46 15.11 -8.65 9.43
CA ASP A 46 15.43 -8.41 8.02
C ASP A 46 14.20 -8.62 7.12
N SER A 47 12.99 -8.34 7.63
CA SER A 47 11.72 -8.60 6.96
C SER A 47 11.58 -7.92 5.59
N LYS A 48 12.30 -6.80 5.38
CA LYS A 48 12.42 -6.08 4.10
C LYS A 48 13.31 -6.80 3.09
N LEU A 49 14.27 -7.58 3.54
CA LEU A 49 15.12 -8.46 2.72
C LEU A 49 14.52 -9.86 2.56
N CYS A 50 13.54 -10.22 3.38
CA CYS A 50 12.85 -11.50 3.28
C CYS A 50 12.12 -11.66 1.93
N THR A 51 12.26 -12.83 1.34
CA THR A 51 11.41 -13.30 0.24
C THR A 51 9.97 -13.51 0.71
N ALA A 52 9.02 -13.63 -0.23
CA ALA A 52 7.63 -13.93 0.10
C ALA A 52 7.50 -15.25 0.89
N ARG A 53 8.26 -16.29 0.50
CA ARG A 53 8.27 -17.60 1.16
C ARG A 53 8.81 -17.51 2.59
N GLN A 54 9.89 -16.76 2.81
CA GLN A 54 10.43 -16.52 4.16
C GLN A 54 9.42 -15.78 5.04
N ARG A 55 8.74 -14.74 4.52
CA ARG A 55 7.68 -14.05 5.26
C ARG A 55 6.52 -14.98 5.61
N GLU A 56 6.09 -15.87 4.72
CA GLU A 56 5.03 -16.83 5.03
C GLU A 56 5.45 -17.84 6.10
N ARG A 57 6.71 -18.31 6.08
CA ARG A 57 7.26 -19.14 7.16
C ARG A 57 7.25 -18.40 8.49
N LEU A 58 7.79 -17.17 8.52
CA LEU A 58 7.83 -16.34 9.72
C LEU A 58 6.43 -16.04 10.24
N ALA A 59 5.47 -15.72 9.38
CA ALA A 59 4.09 -15.47 9.79
C ALA A 59 3.46 -16.69 10.49
N ARG A 60 3.72 -17.91 10.00
CA ARG A 60 3.27 -19.14 10.68
C ARG A 60 3.91 -19.30 12.05
N GLN A 61 5.23 -19.16 12.13
CA GLN A 61 5.96 -19.26 13.39
C GLN A 61 5.50 -18.20 14.41
N ILE A 62 5.25 -16.97 13.97
CA ILE A 62 4.69 -15.90 14.81
C ILE A 62 3.33 -16.32 15.36
N HIS A 63 2.43 -16.87 14.52
CA HIS A 63 1.12 -17.33 14.99
C HIS A 63 1.20 -18.51 15.96
N GLU A 64 2.23 -19.36 15.85
CA GLU A 64 2.44 -20.50 16.75
C GLU A 64 2.96 -20.08 18.13
N ILE A 65 3.85 -19.07 18.19
CA ILE A 65 4.55 -18.71 19.45
C ILE A 65 4.04 -17.44 20.11
N ALA A 66 3.33 -16.57 19.40
CA ALA A 66 2.89 -15.30 19.95
C ALA A 66 1.88 -15.50 21.07
N LEU A 67 2.03 -14.72 22.14
CA LEU A 67 1.05 -14.66 23.23
C LEU A 67 -0.28 -14.07 22.76
N ALA A 68 -0.23 -13.14 21.80
CA ALA A 68 -1.41 -12.56 21.18
C ALA A 68 -1.08 -12.01 19.78
N VAL A 69 -2.02 -12.17 18.86
CA VAL A 69 -1.99 -11.58 17.51
C VAL A 69 -3.36 -11.03 17.17
N SER A 70 -3.39 -9.81 16.64
CA SER A 70 -4.61 -9.16 16.19
C SER A 70 -4.39 -8.53 14.82
N ILE A 71 -5.38 -8.65 13.93
CA ILE A 71 -5.33 -8.11 12.57
C ILE A 71 -6.62 -7.33 12.31
N VAL A 72 -6.48 -6.09 11.84
CA VAL A 72 -7.60 -5.23 11.48
C VAL A 72 -7.51 -4.84 10.03
N ARG A 73 -8.60 -5.06 9.31
CA ARG A 73 -8.76 -4.68 7.90
C ARG A 73 -9.65 -3.44 7.78
N VAL A 74 -9.15 -2.43 7.08
CA VAL A 74 -9.93 -1.25 6.68
C VAL A 74 -10.11 -1.25 5.17
N GLN A 75 -11.37 -1.26 4.73
CA GLN A 75 -11.71 -1.28 3.32
C GLN A 75 -11.44 0.07 2.63
N HIS A 76 -11.15 0.03 1.33
CA HIS A 76 -10.86 1.20 0.50
C HIS A 76 -12.00 2.24 0.53
N TRP A 77 -13.26 1.82 0.41
CA TRP A 77 -14.42 2.73 0.50
C TRP A 77 -14.52 3.47 1.84
N ARG A 78 -14.03 2.86 2.92
CA ARG A 78 -13.99 3.52 4.23
C ARG A 78 -12.87 4.55 4.28
N ILE A 79 -11.72 4.25 3.67
CA ILE A 79 -10.61 5.20 3.51
C ILE A 79 -11.06 6.41 2.71
N ASP A 80 -11.79 6.20 1.61
CA ASP A 80 -12.35 7.27 0.79
C ASP A 80 -13.31 8.16 1.59
N ARG A 81 -14.16 7.57 2.42
CA ARG A 81 -15.16 8.30 3.22
C ARG A 81 -14.58 9.04 4.43
N GLU A 82 -13.66 8.41 5.16
CA GLU A 82 -13.23 8.89 6.49
C GLU A 82 -11.81 9.50 6.49
N GLY A 83 -11.08 9.35 5.39
CA GLY A 83 -9.69 9.79 5.25
C GLY A 83 -8.67 8.76 5.74
N LEU A 84 -7.55 8.66 5.03
CA LEU A 84 -6.49 7.67 5.28
C LEU A 84 -5.91 7.76 6.70
N GLN A 85 -5.53 8.96 7.14
CA GLN A 85 -4.86 9.13 8.43
C GLN A 85 -5.79 8.74 9.59
N ARG A 86 -7.07 9.13 9.51
CA ARG A 86 -8.09 8.78 10.51
C ARG A 86 -8.33 7.27 10.54
N CYS A 87 -8.47 6.65 9.37
CA CYS A 87 -8.61 5.21 9.22
C CYS A 87 -7.42 4.45 9.80
N ASN A 88 -6.19 4.90 9.52
CA ASN A 88 -4.97 4.25 10.02
C ASN A 88 -4.91 4.27 11.56
N LEU A 89 -5.11 5.45 12.15
CA LEU A 89 -5.14 5.60 13.61
C LEU A 89 -6.23 4.73 14.27
N GLN A 90 -7.41 4.62 13.65
CA GLN A 90 -8.45 3.73 14.16
C GLN A 90 -8.07 2.25 14.01
N ALA A 91 -7.43 1.87 12.90
CA ALA A 91 -7.01 0.50 12.64
C ALA A 91 -5.98 0.03 13.67
N LEU A 92 -4.94 0.83 13.90
CA LEU A 92 -3.90 0.53 14.89
C LEU A 92 -4.47 0.41 16.30
N ARG A 93 -5.37 1.33 16.71
CA ARG A 93 -6.06 1.22 18.02
C ARG A 93 -6.93 -0.03 18.13
N LYS A 94 -7.66 -0.38 17.07
CA LYS A 94 -8.47 -1.60 17.04
C LYS A 94 -7.59 -2.84 17.06
N ALA A 95 -6.41 -2.81 16.43
CA ALA A 95 -5.48 -3.93 16.46
C ALA A 95 -5.00 -4.18 17.89
N VAL A 96 -4.60 -3.13 18.61
CA VAL A 96 -4.24 -3.23 20.04
C VAL A 96 -5.40 -3.77 20.87
N LYS A 97 -6.61 -3.23 20.71
CA LYS A 97 -7.80 -3.72 21.45
C LYS A 97 -8.15 -5.17 21.13
N GLY A 98 -7.88 -5.63 19.91
CA GLY A 98 -8.16 -6.99 19.47
C GLY A 98 -7.16 -8.04 19.93
N LEU A 99 -6.10 -7.66 20.68
CA LEU A 99 -5.13 -8.63 21.21
C LEU A 99 -5.76 -9.61 22.21
N GLY A 100 -6.85 -9.25 22.88
CA GLY A 100 -7.47 -10.06 23.95
C GLY A 100 -6.65 -10.10 25.25
N THR A 101 -5.35 -9.88 25.15
CA THR A 101 -4.41 -9.68 26.26
C THR A 101 -4.04 -8.20 26.35
N GLU A 102 -4.19 -7.60 27.53
CA GLU A 102 -3.81 -6.20 27.75
C GLU A 102 -2.27 -6.05 27.73
N PRO A 103 -1.72 -5.21 26.85
CA PRO A 103 -0.29 -4.93 26.85
C PRO A 103 0.09 -3.92 27.94
N ASP A 104 1.27 -4.09 28.52
CA ASP A 104 1.82 -3.17 29.52
C ASP A 104 2.60 -2.03 28.86
N TYR A 105 3.05 -2.25 27.61
CA TYR A 105 3.78 -1.25 26.81
C TYR A 105 3.51 -1.41 25.31
N LEU A 106 3.44 -0.30 24.58
CA LEU A 106 3.26 -0.30 23.13
C LEU A 106 4.47 0.23 22.38
N LEU A 107 4.88 -0.50 21.35
CA LEU A 107 5.84 -0.05 20.33
C LEU A 107 5.10 0.08 19.01
N ILE A 108 5.17 1.26 18.40
CA ILE A 108 4.41 1.60 17.20
C ILE A 108 5.40 2.06 16.12
N ASP A 109 5.29 1.52 14.90
CA ASP A 109 6.12 2.03 13.80
C ASP A 109 5.69 3.45 13.38
N GLY A 110 6.69 4.28 13.13
CA GLY A 110 6.52 5.63 12.62
C GLY A 110 6.26 6.67 13.71
N PHE A 111 4.99 6.92 14.03
CA PHE A 111 4.59 8.15 14.73
C PHE A 111 3.95 7.91 16.10
N ARG A 112 4.02 8.93 16.96
CA ARG A 112 3.41 8.89 18.29
C ARG A 112 1.88 8.90 18.17
N MET A 113 1.23 7.96 18.84
CA MET A 113 -0.22 7.91 18.94
C MET A 113 -0.70 8.47 20.28
N LYS A 114 -1.73 9.32 20.25
CA LYS A 114 -2.38 9.84 21.46
C LYS A 114 -3.47 8.86 21.95
N ARG A 115 -3.78 8.89 23.24
CA ARG A 115 -4.86 8.10 23.89
C ARG A 115 -4.65 6.59 23.70
N LEU A 116 -3.48 6.12 24.11
CA LEU A 116 -3.16 4.70 24.18
C LEU A 116 -3.68 4.12 25.51
N PRO A 117 -4.04 2.83 25.54
CA PRO A 117 -4.53 2.18 26.77
C PRO A 117 -3.43 2.02 27.83
N CYS A 118 -2.16 2.09 27.44
CA CYS A 118 -0.99 1.96 28.30
C CYS A 118 0.16 2.84 27.76
N PRO A 119 1.27 2.97 28.50
CA PRO A 119 2.46 3.66 28.01
C PRO A 119 2.91 3.13 26.65
N GLY A 120 3.43 4.01 25.81
CA GLY A 120 3.89 3.59 24.49
C GLY A 120 4.76 4.61 23.79
N LEU A 121 5.56 4.09 22.85
CA LEU A 121 6.52 4.85 22.08
C LEU A 121 6.32 4.62 20.59
N GLY A 122 6.18 5.72 19.86
CA GLY A 122 6.30 5.71 18.40
C GLY A 122 7.77 5.79 18.03
N VAL A 123 8.26 4.82 17.25
CA VAL A 123 9.67 4.74 16.85
C VAL A 123 9.73 4.74 15.32
N LYS A 124 10.55 5.62 14.74
CA LYS A 124 10.78 5.60 13.29
C LYS A 124 11.53 4.32 12.91
N LYS A 125 11.02 3.54 11.96
CA LYS A 125 11.61 2.25 11.54
C LYS A 125 11.71 1.29 12.73
N ALA A 126 10.63 1.25 13.53
CA ALA A 126 10.53 0.40 14.70
C ALA A 126 10.71 -1.08 14.36
N ASP A 127 10.29 -1.49 13.16
CA ASP A 127 10.47 -2.84 12.62
C ASP A 127 11.94 -3.30 12.59
N ALA A 128 12.90 -2.37 12.45
CA ALA A 128 14.32 -2.71 12.47
C ALA A 128 14.88 -2.94 13.88
N VAL A 129 14.24 -2.39 14.91
CA VAL A 129 14.78 -2.35 16.29
C VAL A 129 13.91 -3.07 17.33
N SER A 130 12.65 -3.34 16.99
CA SER A 130 11.66 -4.05 17.79
C SER A 130 11.22 -5.33 17.10
N ARG A 131 11.40 -6.46 17.78
CA ARG A 131 10.93 -7.77 17.29
C ARG A 131 9.40 -7.83 17.22
N ASN A 132 8.70 -7.21 18.17
CA ASN A 132 7.24 -7.24 18.18
C ASN A 132 6.68 -6.43 17.00
N VAL A 133 7.28 -5.27 16.69
CA VAL A 133 6.87 -4.47 15.53
C VAL A 133 7.23 -5.17 14.22
N ALA A 134 8.42 -5.78 14.13
CA ALA A 134 8.80 -6.61 12.99
C ALA A 134 7.79 -7.75 12.74
N ALA A 135 7.35 -8.43 13.80
CA ALA A 135 6.36 -9.48 13.73
C ALA A 135 5.00 -8.96 13.26
N ALA A 136 4.53 -7.83 13.81
CA ALA A 136 3.30 -7.17 13.36
C ALA A 136 3.37 -6.78 11.88
N SER A 137 4.51 -6.25 11.42
CA SER A 137 4.75 -5.91 10.01
C SER A 137 4.61 -7.12 9.09
N ILE A 138 5.25 -8.25 9.46
CA ILE A 138 5.17 -9.50 8.69
C ILE A 138 3.73 -10.03 8.65
N VAL A 139 3.05 -10.08 9.79
CA VAL A 139 1.66 -10.54 9.88
C VAL A 139 0.75 -9.69 9.00
N ALA A 140 0.84 -8.36 9.10
CA ALA A 140 0.07 -7.44 8.28
C ALA A 140 0.39 -7.60 6.78
N LYS A 141 1.67 -7.73 6.41
CA LYS A 141 2.12 -7.88 5.02
C LYS A 141 1.63 -9.17 4.39
N VAL A 142 1.82 -10.30 5.06
CA VAL A 142 1.39 -11.61 4.56
C VAL A 142 -0.13 -11.66 4.42
N HIS A 143 -0.86 -11.14 5.41
CA HIS A 143 -2.31 -11.06 5.34
C HIS A 143 -2.78 -10.19 4.15
N ARG A 144 -2.18 -9.00 3.98
CA ARG A 144 -2.53 -8.10 2.88
C ARG A 144 -2.19 -8.70 1.51
N ASP A 145 -1.02 -9.29 1.37
CA ASP A 145 -0.56 -9.86 0.09
C ASP A 145 -1.47 -11.00 -0.36
N ARG A 146 -1.97 -11.84 0.56
CA ARG A 146 -2.96 -12.88 0.27
C ARG A 146 -4.27 -12.29 -0.26
N ILE A 147 -4.75 -11.19 0.33
CA ILE A 147 -5.94 -10.48 -0.15
C ILE A 147 -5.71 -9.94 -1.56
N MET A 148 -4.58 -9.28 -1.81
CA MET A 148 -4.30 -8.70 -3.13
C MET A 148 -4.13 -9.77 -4.21
N SER A 149 -3.53 -10.92 -3.89
CA SER A 149 -3.47 -12.07 -4.79
C SER A 149 -4.86 -12.64 -5.13
N ARG A 150 -5.81 -12.63 -4.18
CA ARG A 150 -7.20 -13.01 -4.46
C ARG A 150 -7.89 -11.99 -5.36
N TYR A 151 -7.69 -10.70 -5.13
CA TYR A 151 -8.23 -9.64 -5.97
C TYR A 151 -7.71 -9.70 -7.40
N HIS A 152 -6.44 -10.07 -7.59
CA HIS A 152 -5.87 -10.27 -8.91
C HIS A 152 -6.63 -11.31 -9.74
N ARG A 153 -7.16 -12.37 -9.13
CA ARG A 153 -7.96 -13.38 -9.86
C ARG A 153 -9.23 -12.79 -10.49
N ARG A 154 -9.79 -11.74 -9.88
CA ARG A 154 -10.99 -11.05 -10.38
C ARG A 154 -10.64 -9.86 -11.29
N PHE A 155 -9.46 -9.27 -11.10
CA PHE A 155 -9.00 -8.07 -11.80
C PHE A 155 -7.55 -8.28 -12.28
N PRO A 156 -7.32 -9.21 -13.22
CA PRO A 156 -5.97 -9.64 -13.60
C PRO A 156 -5.16 -8.51 -14.22
N ASP A 157 -5.79 -7.66 -15.04
CA ASP A 157 -5.11 -6.61 -15.81
C ASP A 157 -4.43 -5.52 -14.98
N TYR A 158 -4.80 -5.37 -13.71
CA TYR A 158 -4.19 -4.39 -12.81
C TYR A 158 -2.92 -4.91 -12.13
N GLY A 159 -2.57 -6.20 -12.28
CA GLY A 159 -1.33 -6.74 -11.72
C GLY A 159 -1.27 -6.82 -10.19
N PHE A 160 -2.40 -6.89 -9.49
CA PHE A 160 -2.46 -6.89 -8.02
C PHE A 160 -1.65 -8.01 -7.33
N SER A 161 -1.37 -9.11 -8.02
CA SER A 161 -0.52 -10.19 -7.52
C SER A 161 0.94 -9.78 -7.38
N SER A 162 1.43 -8.83 -8.18
CA SER A 162 2.81 -8.35 -8.13
C SER A 162 2.90 -7.01 -7.40
N ASN A 163 2.15 -6.00 -7.85
CA ASN A 163 2.24 -4.64 -7.32
C ASN A 163 1.49 -4.44 -5.99
N LYS A 164 0.66 -5.41 -5.57
CA LYS A 164 -0.13 -5.36 -4.33
C LYS A 164 -0.97 -4.09 -4.20
N GLY A 165 -1.41 -3.51 -5.31
CA GLY A 165 -2.20 -2.28 -5.38
C GLY A 165 -1.38 -0.98 -5.26
N TYR A 166 -0.05 -1.04 -5.18
CA TYR A 166 0.80 0.17 -5.24
C TYR A 166 0.92 0.70 -6.66
N GLY A 167 1.12 2.01 -6.81
CA GLY A 167 1.19 2.69 -8.11
C GLY A 167 2.47 2.43 -8.89
N THR A 168 2.70 1.19 -9.32
CA THR A 168 3.78 0.85 -10.26
C THR A 168 3.44 1.34 -11.66
N ARG A 169 4.44 1.46 -12.54
CA ARG A 169 4.22 1.84 -13.95
C ARG A 169 3.15 0.98 -14.63
N HIS A 170 3.16 -0.34 -14.38
CA HIS A 170 2.14 -1.24 -14.90
C HIS A 170 0.74 -0.94 -14.36
N HIS A 171 0.62 -0.65 -13.06
CA HIS A 171 -0.66 -0.34 -12.44
C HIS A 171 -1.26 0.97 -12.98
N TRP A 172 -0.44 2.01 -13.14
CA TRP A 172 -0.87 3.27 -13.74
C TRP A 172 -1.31 3.10 -15.19
N LYS A 173 -0.57 2.33 -16.00
CA LYS A 173 -1.00 2.01 -17.38
C LYS A 173 -2.33 1.25 -17.42
N ALA A 174 -2.56 0.34 -16.48
CA ALA A 174 -3.84 -0.36 -16.37
C ALA A 174 -4.98 0.58 -15.98
N LEU A 175 -4.74 1.53 -15.06
CA LEU A 175 -5.67 2.60 -14.71
C LEU A 175 -5.98 3.52 -15.90
N GLU A 176 -4.95 3.87 -16.69
CA GLU A 176 -5.10 4.68 -17.90
C GLU A 176 -6.00 4.00 -18.95
N ARG A 177 -5.79 2.71 -19.19
CA ARG A 177 -6.52 1.94 -20.20
C ARG A 177 -7.92 1.51 -19.76
N LEU A 178 -8.08 1.09 -18.50
CA LEU A 178 -9.30 0.42 -18.02
C LEU A 178 -10.16 1.29 -17.08
N GLY A 179 -9.62 2.43 -16.64
CA GLY A 179 -10.18 3.20 -15.54
C GLY A 179 -10.06 2.49 -14.19
N PRO A 180 -10.57 3.10 -13.10
CA PRO A 180 -10.50 2.55 -11.76
C PRO A 180 -11.49 1.39 -11.55
N SER A 181 -10.97 0.23 -11.15
CA SER A 181 -11.78 -0.88 -10.64
C SER A 181 -12.50 -0.52 -9.33
N PRO A 182 -13.52 -1.30 -8.91
CA PRO A 182 -14.21 -1.11 -7.62
C PRO A 182 -13.33 -1.17 -6.38
N LEU A 183 -12.09 -1.66 -6.49
CA LEU A 183 -11.15 -1.79 -5.36
C LEU A 183 -10.25 -0.56 -5.17
N HIS A 184 -10.27 0.38 -6.11
CA HIS A 184 -9.45 1.58 -6.06
C HIS A 184 -9.96 2.57 -5.01
N ARG A 185 -9.04 3.27 -4.37
CA ARG A 185 -9.30 4.36 -3.43
C ARG A 185 -9.51 5.63 -4.24
N ARG A 186 -10.77 5.93 -4.54
CA ARG A 186 -11.15 7.02 -5.44
C ARG A 186 -10.73 8.40 -4.91
N SER A 187 -10.51 8.52 -3.60
CA SER A 187 -10.00 9.74 -2.97
C SER A 187 -8.50 9.99 -3.20
N PHE A 188 -7.74 9.00 -3.70
CA PHE A 188 -6.31 9.14 -3.91
C PHE A 188 -6.02 9.89 -5.21
N PHE A 189 -5.03 10.77 -5.15
CA PHE A 189 -4.61 11.59 -6.30
C PHE A 189 -4.32 10.72 -7.52
N GLY A 190 -4.84 11.13 -8.68
CA GLY A 190 -4.63 10.45 -9.96
C GLY A 190 -5.52 9.24 -10.22
N VAL A 191 -6.22 8.68 -9.22
CA VAL A 191 -6.98 7.43 -9.39
C VAL A 191 -8.23 7.58 -10.26
N LEU A 192 -8.91 8.72 -10.18
CA LEU A 192 -10.08 9.01 -11.00
C LEU A 192 -9.72 9.65 -12.35
N GLY A 193 -8.44 9.95 -12.57
CA GLY A 193 -7.99 10.76 -13.70
C GLY A 193 -7.06 11.89 -13.28
N PHE A 194 -6.74 12.76 -14.24
CA PHE A 194 -5.79 13.87 -14.08
C PHE A 194 -6.51 15.20 -14.21
N ARG A 195 -6.01 16.25 -13.55
CA ARG A 195 -6.48 17.60 -13.84
C ARG A 195 -5.77 18.11 -15.09
N ASP A 196 -6.52 18.65 -16.04
CA ASP A 196 -5.95 19.40 -17.17
C ASP A 196 -5.42 20.77 -16.71
N GLU A 197 -4.86 21.53 -17.65
CA GLU A 197 -4.34 22.89 -17.43
C GLU A 197 -5.37 23.86 -16.83
N ASN A 198 -6.66 23.61 -17.06
CA ASN A 198 -7.78 24.37 -16.52
C ASN A 198 -8.29 23.82 -15.18
N GLY A 199 -7.60 22.83 -14.62
CA GLY A 199 -7.95 22.21 -13.35
C GLY A 199 -9.13 21.22 -13.44
N VAL A 200 -9.66 20.92 -14.62
CA VAL A 200 -10.80 20.01 -14.81
C VAL A 200 -10.32 18.57 -14.73
N LEU A 201 -11.00 17.75 -13.93
CA LEU A 201 -10.66 16.32 -13.80
C LEU A 201 -11.06 15.57 -15.07
N ARG A 202 -10.06 15.18 -15.85
CA ARG A 202 -10.19 14.34 -17.04
C ARG A 202 -10.02 12.86 -16.65
N PRO A 203 -11.00 11.99 -16.94
CA PRO A 203 -10.85 10.57 -16.70
C PRO A 203 -9.71 10.02 -17.57
N HIS A 204 -9.14 8.91 -17.13
CA HIS A 204 -8.01 8.27 -17.79
C HIS A 204 -8.16 8.05 -19.31
N GLY A 205 -9.36 7.69 -19.79
CA GLY A 205 -9.63 7.54 -21.23
C GLY A 205 -9.61 8.86 -22.02
N ALA A 206 -9.88 10.01 -21.39
CA ALA A 206 -9.85 11.32 -22.04
C ALA A 206 -8.41 11.82 -22.30
N ARG A 207 -7.40 11.23 -21.63
CA ARG A 207 -5.99 11.58 -21.91
C ARG A 207 -5.52 11.02 -23.24
N GLN A 208 -6.01 9.84 -23.63
CA GLN A 208 -5.68 9.23 -24.93
C GLN A 208 -6.27 10.03 -26.08
N SER A 209 -7.53 10.46 -25.98
CA SER A 209 -8.15 11.31 -27.01
C SER A 209 -7.43 12.64 -27.16
N LEU A 210 -7.01 13.29 -26.06
CA LEU A 210 -6.23 14.54 -26.14
C LEU A 210 -4.82 14.34 -26.72
N GLN A 211 -4.19 13.18 -26.49
CA GLN A 211 -2.89 12.85 -27.07
C GLN A 211 -3.01 12.47 -28.55
N GLU A 212 -4.09 11.80 -28.95
CA GLU A 212 -4.39 11.49 -30.35
C GLU A 212 -4.80 12.75 -31.13
N GLU A 213 -5.60 13.64 -30.54
CA GLU A 213 -5.90 14.96 -31.11
C GLU A 213 -4.64 15.83 -31.24
N GLY A 214 -3.76 15.84 -30.24
CA GLY A 214 -2.46 16.53 -30.31
C GLY A 214 -1.39 15.86 -31.19
N LEU A 215 -1.65 14.65 -31.71
CA LEU A 215 -0.83 13.99 -32.73
C LEU A 215 -1.42 14.17 -34.15
N LEU A 216 -2.61 14.76 -34.27
CA LEU A 216 -3.25 15.09 -35.55
C LEU A 216 -2.94 16.53 -36.01
N GLU A 217 -2.26 17.36 -35.20
CA GLU A 217 -1.87 18.73 -35.60
C GLU A 217 -0.55 18.83 -36.39
N ASP A 218 0.15 17.73 -36.69
CA ASP A 218 1.40 17.72 -37.49
C ASP A 218 1.27 17.04 -38.87
N LEU A 219 0.07 16.97 -39.47
CA LEU A 219 -0.14 16.37 -40.80
C LEU A 219 -0.90 17.25 -41.82
N GLU A 220 -0.99 18.55 -41.61
CA GLU A 220 -1.48 19.49 -42.62
C GLU A 220 -0.40 20.52 -42.98
N GLU A 221 0.57 20.12 -43.81
CA GLU A 221 1.15 20.97 -44.84
C GLU A 221 2.01 20.13 -45.80
N ALA A 222 1.35 19.53 -46.79
CA ALA A 222 1.96 19.26 -48.08
C ALA A 222 0.85 19.13 -49.14
N PRO A 223 0.57 20.19 -49.92
CA PRO A 223 -0.04 20.01 -51.23
C PRO A 223 1.01 19.43 -52.17
N ALA A 224 0.68 18.29 -52.78
CA ALA A 224 1.30 17.82 -54.01
C ALA A 224 0.77 18.65 -55.19
N GLU A 225 1.58 18.79 -56.25
CA GLU A 225 1.44 19.60 -57.49
C GLU A 225 2.38 20.82 -57.42
N ASP A 226 3.55 20.85 -58.07
CA ASP A 226 3.78 20.68 -59.50
C ASP A 226 5.16 20.07 -59.77
N LEU A 227 5.26 19.12 -60.71
CA LEU A 227 6.40 18.92 -61.64
C LEU A 227 6.21 17.62 -62.42
N GLN A 228 5.33 17.64 -63.41
CA GLN A 228 5.55 16.96 -64.69
C GLN A 228 4.52 17.44 -65.73
N ASP A 229 5.06 17.93 -66.84
CA ASP A 229 4.44 18.12 -68.16
C ASP A 229 3.79 19.48 -68.49
N LEU A 230 4.66 20.48 -68.68
CA LEU A 230 4.60 21.35 -69.87
C LEU A 230 5.94 21.26 -70.60
N VAL A 231 6.04 20.23 -71.42
CA VAL A 231 7.01 20.08 -72.51
C VAL A 231 6.72 21.16 -73.55
N GLU A 232 7.79 21.84 -73.97
CA GLU A 232 7.98 22.49 -75.27
C GLU A 232 6.84 23.31 -75.86
N GLU A 233 7.00 24.64 -75.89
CA GLU A 233 6.71 25.40 -77.12
C GLU A 233 7.50 26.72 -77.16
N ARG A 234 8.57 26.69 -77.96
CA ARG A 234 8.98 27.72 -78.94
C ARG A 234 9.04 29.20 -78.48
N GLY A 235 10.26 29.75 -78.48
CA GLY A 235 10.51 31.19 -78.66
C GLY A 235 11.78 31.70 -78.01
#